data_AF-A0A7S4MG22-F1
#
_entry.id   AF-A0A7S4MG22-F1
#
_cell.length_a   1.000
_cell.length_b   1.000
_cell.length_c   1.000
_cell.angle_alpha   90.00
_cell.angle_beta   90.00
_cell.angle_gamma   90.00
#
_symmetry.space_group_name_H-M   'P 1'
#
loop_
_entity.id
_entity.type
_entity.pdbx_description
1 polymer ?
#
loop_
_entity_poly.entity_id
_entity_poly.type
_entity_poly.pdbx_seq_one_letter_code
_entity_poly.pdbx_strand_id
1 'polypeptide(L)'
;WTHRDMKSVVCSFAGLCSMSSISDHSGIMDMKECGRRSLGILDMLMRRGLEARKKLEGQNFQFIDFYYSDFIKGPVEAISHLYELLGLPFTEDTEQRMQKFYENSLEARKAAKKPT
;
A
#
# COMPACT_ATOMS: atom_id res chain seq x y z
N TRP A 1 0.40 -8.59 5.76
CA TRP A 1 -0.47 -7.43 5.97
C TRP A 1 0.36 -6.18 5.77
N THR A 2 -0.01 -5.34 4.80
CA THR A 2 0.71 -4.09 4.52
C THR A 2 0.28 -2.96 5.45
N HIS A 3 1.26 -2.18 5.94
CA HIS A 3 1.03 -1.06 6.87
C HIS A 3 1.54 0.24 6.29
N ARG A 4 0.83 1.33 6.55
CA ARG A 4 1.22 2.69 6.19
C ARG A 4 0.63 3.67 7.20
N ASP A 5 1.29 4.81 7.40
CA ASP A 5 0.77 5.87 8.25
C ASP A 5 -0.64 6.29 7.84
N MET A 6 -1.59 6.16 8.76
CA MET A 6 -3.01 6.40 8.52
C MET A 6 -3.29 7.85 8.12
N LYS A 7 -2.51 8.82 8.61
CA LYS A 7 -2.70 10.23 8.20
C LYS A 7 -2.48 10.38 6.70
N SER A 8 -1.44 9.73 6.16
CA SER A 8 -1.19 9.71 4.71
C SER A 8 -2.22 8.90 3.92
N VAL A 9 -2.71 7.78 4.47
CA VAL A 9 -3.67 6.89 3.78
C VAL A 9 -5.04 7.53 3.65
N VAL A 10 -5.57 8.16 4.69
CA VAL A 10 -6.91 8.77 4.67
C VAL A 10 -7.02 9.81 3.56
N CYS A 11 -6.03 10.70 3.45
CA CYS A 11 -6.01 11.72 2.40
C CYS A 11 -5.88 11.09 1.00
N SER A 12 -5.00 10.10 0.84
CA SER A 12 -4.82 9.39 -0.43
C SER A 12 -6.11 8.66 -0.86
N PHE A 13 -6.81 8.03 0.08
CA PHE A 13 -8.04 7.29 -0.17
C PHE A 13 -9.19 8.23 -0.51
N ALA A 14 -9.33 9.36 0.21
CA ALA A 14 -10.30 10.39 -0.11
C ALA A 14 -10.09 10.98 -1.51
N GLY A 15 -8.82 11.23 -1.89
CA GLY A 15 -8.46 11.64 -3.25
C GLY A 15 -8.88 10.61 -4.30
N LEU A 16 -8.62 9.32 -4.05
CA LEU A 16 -9.07 8.24 -4.94
C LEU A 16 -10.59 8.21 -5.09
N CYS A 17 -11.34 8.29 -3.98
CA CYS A 17 -12.81 8.32 -4.01
C CYS A 17 -13.36 9.55 -4.74
N SER A 18 -12.69 10.70 -4.61
CA SER A 18 -13.08 11.91 -5.35
C SER A 18 -12.90 11.76 -6.86
N MET A 19 -11.91 11.01 -7.34
CA MET A 19 -11.74 10.79 -8.78
C MET A 19 -12.94 10.06 -9.40
N SER A 20 -13.52 9.09 -8.68
CA SER A 20 -14.73 8.38 -9.12
C SER A 20 -15.98 9.26 -9.15
N SER A 21 -16.00 10.38 -8.43
CA SER A 21 -17.12 11.34 -8.48
C SER A 21 -16.89 12.50 -9.44
N ILE A 22 -15.70 12.63 -10.05
CA ILE A 22 -15.47 13.56 -11.18
C ILE A 22 -16.18 13.06 -12.46
N SER A 23 -16.33 11.74 -12.62
CA SER A 23 -17.10 11.15 -13.72
C SER A 23 -18.61 11.28 -13.56
N ASP A 24 -19.08 11.67 -12.37
CA ASP A 24 -20.49 11.91 -12.09
C ASP A 24 -20.72 13.43 -12.20
N HIS A 25 -21.23 13.89 -13.35
CA HIS A 25 -21.42 15.31 -13.68
C HIS A 25 -22.51 16.01 -12.84
N SER A 26 -22.89 15.45 -11.69
CA SER A 26 -24.13 15.72 -10.98
C SER A 26 -24.02 16.63 -9.75
N GLY A 27 -22.83 17.09 -9.33
CA GLY A 27 -22.80 18.12 -8.28
C GLY A 27 -21.46 18.48 -7.67
N ILE A 28 -21.48 19.60 -6.95
CA ILE A 28 -20.39 20.08 -6.10
C ILE A 28 -20.04 18.99 -5.09
N MET A 29 -18.78 18.56 -5.08
CA MET A 29 -18.29 17.56 -4.14
C MET A 29 -17.96 18.19 -2.79
N ASP A 30 -18.62 17.75 -1.72
CA ASP A 30 -18.22 18.11 -0.36
C ASP A 30 -17.00 17.27 0.06
N MET A 31 -15.83 17.89 -0.03
CA MET A 31 -14.57 17.26 0.35
C MET A 31 -14.48 16.93 1.85
N LYS A 32 -15.21 17.63 2.72
CA LYS A 32 -15.25 17.30 4.15
C LYS A 32 -16.02 16.01 4.38
N GLU A 33 -17.16 15.87 3.72
CA GLU A 33 -17.96 14.65 3.77
C GLU A 33 -17.20 13.46 3.15
N CYS A 34 -16.48 13.68 2.04
CA CYS A 34 -15.61 12.67 1.43
C CYS A 34 -14.53 12.18 2.42
N GLY A 35 -13.85 13.09 3.10
CA GLY A 35 -12.87 12.75 4.14
C GLY A 35 -13.49 11.98 5.31
N ARG A 36 -14.66 12.41 5.79
CA ARG A 36 -15.39 11.74 6.89
C ARG A 36 -15.77 10.31 6.52
N ARG A 37 -16.32 10.09 5.32
CA ARG A 37 -16.67 8.75 4.80
C ARG A 37 -15.44 7.88 4.63
N SER A 38 -14.38 8.44 4.05
CA SER A 38 -13.09 7.76 3.86
C SER A 38 -12.52 7.25 5.19
N LEU A 39 -12.51 8.10 6.22
CA LEU A 39 -12.07 7.72 7.55
C LEU A 39 -12.97 6.62 8.15
N GLY A 40 -14.29 6.73 8.02
CA GLY A 40 -15.22 5.71 8.50
C GLY A 40 -15.05 4.34 7.83
N ILE A 41 -14.79 4.33 6.52
CA ILE A 41 -14.49 3.09 5.78
C ILE A 41 -13.19 2.48 6.27
N LEU A 42 -12.13 3.28 6.40
CA LEU A 42 -10.82 2.80 6.84
C LEU A 42 -10.84 2.29 8.29
N ASP A 43 -11.55 2.96 9.20
CA ASP A 43 -11.74 2.47 10.58
C ASP A 43 -12.45 1.11 10.60
N MET A 44 -13.55 0.97 9.84
CA MET A 44 -14.27 -0.30 9.72
C MET A 44 -13.37 -1.42 9.18
N LEU A 45 -12.61 -1.15 8.10
CA LEU A 45 -11.70 -2.13 7.51
C LEU A 45 -10.61 -2.57 8.48
N MET A 46 -10.02 -1.63 9.22
CA MET A 46 -8.99 -1.95 10.21
C MET A 46 -9.54 -2.77 11.38
N ARG A 47 -10.70 -2.39 11.93
CA ARG A 47 -11.35 -3.15 13.01
C ARG A 47 -11.64 -4.59 12.59
N ARG A 48 -12.29 -4.77 11.44
CA ARG A 48 -12.63 -6.09 10.91
C ARG A 48 -11.38 -6.92 10.61
N GLY A 49 -10.35 -6.30 10.05
CA GLY A 49 -9.07 -6.96 9.79
C GLY A 49 -8.40 -7.44 11.06
N LEU A 50 -8.38 -6.63 12.12
CA LEU A 50 -7.77 -6.97 13.40
C LEU A 50 -8.53 -8.09 14.11
N GLU A 51 -9.87 -8.04 14.09
CA GLU A 51 -10.72 -9.10 14.60
C GLU A 51 -10.49 -10.43 13.87
N ALA A 52 -10.44 -10.38 12.53
CA ALA A 52 -10.18 -11.56 11.71
C ALA A 52 -8.78 -12.14 11.97
N ARG A 53 -7.75 -11.30 12.05
CA ARG A 53 -6.38 -11.71 12.38
C ARG A 53 -6.34 -12.42 13.73
N LYS A 54 -6.92 -11.81 14.78
CA LYS A 54 -6.95 -12.42 16.12
C LYS A 54 -7.58 -13.81 16.10
N LYS A 55 -8.67 -14.00 15.35
CA LYS A 55 -9.32 -15.30 15.20
C LYS A 55 -8.43 -16.32 14.48
N LEU A 56 -7.74 -15.90 13.42
CA LEU A 56 -6.90 -16.77 12.59
C LEU A 56 -5.58 -17.12 13.29
N GLU A 57 -4.98 -16.20 14.05
CA GLU A 57 -3.83 -16.49 14.90
C GLU A 57 -4.16 -17.55 15.96
N GLY A 58 -5.37 -17.51 16.52
CA GLY A 58 -5.89 -18.58 17.39
C GLY A 58 -6.08 -19.93 16.69
N GLN A 59 -5.99 -19.97 15.36
CA GLN A 59 -6.04 -21.18 14.52
C GLN A 59 -4.66 -21.51 13.91
N ASN A 60 -3.58 -21.01 14.51
CA ASN A 60 -2.19 -21.19 14.07
C ASN A 60 -1.84 -20.58 12.69
N PHE A 61 -2.66 -19.68 12.15
CA PHE A 61 -2.23 -18.89 10.98
C PHE A 61 -1.22 -17.83 11.42
N GLN A 62 -0.16 -17.66 10.63
CA GLN A 62 0.85 -16.64 10.84
C GLN A 62 0.64 -15.49 9.86
N PHE A 63 0.91 -14.27 10.31
CA PHE A 63 0.83 -13.07 9.50
C PHE A 63 2.21 -12.39 9.47
N ILE A 64 2.64 -12.00 8.29
CA ILE A 64 3.82 -11.15 8.12
C ILE A 64 3.36 -9.72 7.98
N ASP A 65 3.86 -8.83 8.83
CA ASP A 65 3.62 -7.41 8.77
C ASP A 65 4.66 -6.73 7.88
N PHE A 66 4.20 -6.02 6.84
CA PHE A 66 5.05 -5.41 5.83
C PHE A 66 4.83 -3.90 5.81
N TYR A 67 5.83 -3.13 6.24
CA TYR A 67 5.68 -1.69 6.44
C TYR A 67 6.11 -0.91 5.20
N TYR A 68 5.24 0.00 4.76
CA TYR A 68 5.51 0.91 3.65
C TYR A 68 6.74 1.77 3.88
N SER A 69 7.01 2.16 5.14
CA SER A 69 8.21 2.94 5.50
C SER A 69 9.51 2.24 5.14
N ASP A 70 9.56 0.92 5.36
CA ASP A 70 10.77 0.13 5.13
C ASP A 70 10.93 -0.14 3.64
N PHE A 71 9.82 -0.45 2.97
CA PHE A 71 9.77 -0.57 1.52
C PHE A 71 10.25 0.69 0.79
N ILE A 72 9.88 1.89 1.28
CA ILE A 72 10.32 3.14 0.65
C ILE A 72 11.82 3.41 0.86
N LYS A 73 12.39 2.99 1.99
CA LYS A 73 13.83 3.15 2.26
C LYS A 73 14.69 2.22 1.39
N GLY A 74 14.25 0.97 1.25
CA GLY A 74 14.96 -0.06 0.49
C GLY A 74 14.00 -1.11 -0.04
N PRO A 75 13.45 -0.95 -1.26
CA PRO A 75 12.44 -1.87 -1.80
C PRO A 75 12.96 -3.31 -1.94
N VAL A 76 14.17 -3.48 -2.48
CA VAL A 76 14.76 -4.81 -2.69
C VAL A 76 15.12 -5.47 -1.36
N GLU A 77 15.68 -4.71 -0.42
CA GLU A 77 15.98 -5.17 0.94
C GLU A 77 14.72 -5.59 1.69
N ALA A 78 13.66 -4.78 1.66
CA ALA A 78 12.38 -5.12 2.29
C ALA A 78 11.77 -6.40 1.72
N ILE A 79 11.91 -6.64 0.41
CA ILE A 79 11.43 -7.89 -0.22
C ILE A 79 12.35 -9.07 0.11
N SER A 80 13.66 -8.88 0.18
CA SER A 80 14.60 -9.91 0.62
C SER A 80 14.27 -10.41 2.03
N HIS A 81 14.00 -9.49 2.97
CA HIS A 81 13.58 -9.85 4.32
C HIS A 81 12.21 -10.56 4.33
N LEU A 82 11.29 -10.21 3.42
CA LEU A 82 10.03 -10.93 3.27
C LEU A 82 10.25 -12.38 2.80
N TYR A 83 11.22 -12.62 1.91
CA TYR A 83 11.60 -13.98 1.48
C TYR A 83 12.14 -14.80 2.66
N GLU A 84 13.01 -14.19 3.48
CA GLU A 84 13.54 -14.81 4.70
C GLU A 84 12.41 -15.24 5.65
N LEU A 85 11.46 -14.35 5.93
CA LEU A 85 10.31 -14.65 6.79
C LEU A 85 9.40 -15.76 6.24
N LEU A 86 9.34 -15.91 4.93
CA LEU A 86 8.59 -16.97 4.25
C LEU A 86 9.39 -18.29 4.12
N GLY A 87 10.67 -18.31 4.51
CA GLY A 87 11.56 -19.45 4.29
C GLY A 87 11.83 -19.72 2.81
N LEU A 88 11.76 -18.70 1.96
CA LEU A 88 11.98 -18.80 0.52
C LEU A 88 13.41 -18.38 0.17
N PRO A 89 14.07 -19.05 -0.80
CA PRO A 89 15.40 -18.65 -1.24
C PRO A 89 15.35 -17.32 -2.00
N PHE A 90 16.10 -16.33 -1.52
CA PHE A 90 16.35 -15.08 -2.24
C PHE A 90 17.67 -15.18 -2.99
N THR A 91 17.62 -15.66 -4.24
CA THR A 91 18.81 -15.91 -5.05
C THR A 91 19.40 -14.63 -5.62
N GLU A 92 20.70 -14.65 -5.95
CA GLU A 92 21.37 -13.54 -6.63
C GLU A 92 20.67 -13.15 -7.94
N ASP A 93 20.21 -14.14 -8.73
CA ASP A 93 19.45 -13.90 -9.95
C ASP A 93 18.11 -13.18 -9.67
N THR A 94 17.42 -13.53 -8.58
CA THR A 94 16.17 -12.87 -8.17
C THR A 94 16.45 -11.42 -7.77
N GLU A 95 17.48 -11.20 -6.96
CA GLU A 95 17.91 -9.88 -6.52
C GLU A 95 18.24 -8.98 -7.73
N GLN A 96 19.06 -9.46 -8.65
CA GLN A 96 19.44 -8.73 -9.86
C GLN A 96 18.23 -8.36 -10.72
N ARG A 97 17.27 -9.28 -10.91
CA ARG A 97 16.02 -8.99 -11.66
C ARG A 97 15.16 -7.95 -10.96
N MET A 98 15.01 -8.03 -9.64
CA MET A 98 14.23 -7.06 -8.87
C MET A 98 14.88 -5.68 -8.88
N GLN A 99 16.20 -5.61 -8.71
CA GLN A 99 16.96 -4.37 -8.77
C GLN A 99 16.80 -3.72 -10.14
N LYS A 100 16.99 -4.48 -11.22
CA LYS A 100 16.78 -4.00 -12.60
C LYS A 100 15.35 -3.51 -12.83
N PHE A 101 14.34 -4.23 -12.35
CA PHE A 101 12.95 -3.78 -12.46
C PHE A 101 12.71 -2.47 -11.72
N TYR A 102 13.27 -2.32 -10.51
CA TYR A 102 13.12 -1.11 -9.71
C TYR A 102 13.76 0.11 -10.40
N GLU A 103 14.99 -0.04 -10.92
CA GLU A 103 15.68 1.00 -11.68
C GLU A 103 14.88 1.44 -12.90
N ASN A 104 14.42 0.49 -13.71
CA ASN A 104 13.57 0.77 -14.87
C ASN A 104 12.27 1.52 -14.47
N SER A 105 11.67 1.16 -13.34
CA SER A 105 10.47 1.84 -12.82
C SER A 105 10.77 3.29 -12.42
N LEU A 106 11.92 3.56 -11.81
CA LEU A 106 12.34 4.91 -11.46
C LEU A 106 12.58 5.77 -12.71
N GLU A 107 13.21 5.22 -13.74
CA GLU A 107 13.43 5.90 -15.02
C GLU A 107 12.11 6.23 -15.72
N ALA A 108 11.19 5.27 -15.80
CA ALA A 108 9.87 5.47 -16.39
C ALA A 108 9.08 6.58 -15.67
N ARG A 109 9.13 6.61 -14.33
CA ARG A 109 8.49 7.68 -13.53
C ARG A 109 9.12 9.05 -13.76
N LYS A 110 10.45 9.12 -13.93
CA LYS A 110 11.15 10.37 -14.27
C LYS A 110 10.75 10.86 -15.65
N ALA A 111 10.66 9.96 -16.63
CA ALA A 111 10.24 10.28 -18.00
C ALA A 111 8.80 10.81 -18.04
N ALA A 112 7.86 10.16 -17.35
CA ALA A 112 6.46 10.58 -17.28
C ALA A 112 6.23 11.93 -16.58
N LYS A 113 7.20 12.40 -15.76
CA LYS A 113 7.13 13.70 -15.07
C LYS A 113 7.67 14.87 -15.88
N LYS A 114 8.36 14.66 -17.00
CA LYS A 114 8.82 15.77 -17.85
C LYS A 114 7.60 16.37 -18.58
N PRO A 115 7.28 17.65 -18.37
CA PRO A 115 6.24 18.30 -19.16
C PRO A 115 6.75 18.44 -20.61
N THR A 116 5.98 17.90 -21.56
CA THR A 116 5.96 18.42 -22.94
C THR A 116 5.39 19.81 -22.97
#